data_AF-A0A1L1PPA7-F1
#
_entry.id   AF-A0A1L1PPA7-F1
#
_cell.length_a   1.000
_cell.length_b   1.000
_cell.length_c   1.000
_cell.angle_alpha   90.00
_cell.angle_beta   90.00
_cell.angle_gamma   90.00
#
_symmetry.space_group_name_H-M   'P 1'
#
loop_
_entity.id
_entity.type
_entity.pdbx_description
1 polymer ?
#
loop_
_entity_poly.entity_id
_entity_poly.type
_entity_poly.pdbx_seq_one_letter_code
_entity_poly.pdbx_strand_id
1 'polypeptide(L)'
;MKMEWSEVYEFVQTPLEPVPDWALRELAQELQRLKIDVDVRLLGVPDAFPDGGWCIHQEDDVWLVYHSERGRRSGPAIFTSSFDAANFYLWCRASHPKNGNGDVGRLPKFKG
;
A
#
# COMPACT_ATOMS: atom_id res chain seq x y z
N MET A 1 19.60 9.34 -10.93
CA MET A 1 18.99 8.00 -10.81
C MET A 1 17.81 7.96 -11.77
N LYS A 2 17.75 7.02 -12.73
CA LYS A 2 16.62 6.89 -13.67
C LYS A 2 15.62 5.88 -13.10
N MET A 3 14.37 6.30 -12.96
CA MET A 3 13.26 5.50 -12.43
C MET A 3 12.48 4.98 -13.65
N GLU A 4 12.46 3.65 -13.85
CA GLU A 4 11.72 3.02 -14.95
C GLU A 4 10.50 2.28 -14.37
N TRP A 5 9.36 2.43 -15.04
CA TRP A 5 8.07 1.84 -14.65
C TRP A 5 7.89 0.50 -15.37
N SER A 6 7.64 -0.57 -14.61
CA SER A 6 7.37 -1.91 -15.15
C SER A 6 5.90 -2.03 -15.51
N GLU A 7 5.57 -2.62 -16.66
CA GLU A 7 4.15 -2.90 -17.01
C GLU A 7 3.53 -3.97 -16.12
N VAL A 8 4.36 -4.81 -15.50
CA VAL A 8 3.94 -5.91 -14.63
C VAL A 8 4.73 -5.87 -13.33
N TYR A 9 4.02 -5.77 -12.21
CA TYR A 9 4.57 -5.97 -10.88
C TYR A 9 3.92 -7.20 -10.28
N GLU A 10 4.73 -8.19 -9.92
CA GLU A 10 4.29 -9.36 -9.17
C GLU A 10 4.86 -9.21 -7.76
N PHE A 11 3.99 -8.94 -6.78
CA PHE A 11 4.30 -9.32 -5.40
C PHE A 11 4.54 -10.84 -5.37
N VAL A 12 5.26 -11.31 -4.37
CA VAL A 12 5.36 -12.74 -4.07
C VAL A 12 3.95 -13.33 -4.04
N GLN A 13 3.75 -14.48 -4.68
CA GLN A 13 2.44 -15.11 -4.82
C GLN A 13 1.71 -15.17 -3.48
N THR A 14 0.42 -14.80 -3.48
CA THR A 14 -0.46 -14.93 -2.32
C THR A 14 -0.32 -16.33 -1.71
N PRO A 15 0.03 -16.43 -0.41
CA PRO A 15 0.08 -17.71 0.28
C PRO A 15 -1.25 -18.46 0.12
N LEU A 16 -1.18 -19.77 -0.17
CA LEU A 16 -2.35 -20.64 -0.26
C LEU A 16 -3.09 -20.78 1.07
N GLU A 17 -2.36 -20.64 2.18
CA GLU A 17 -2.91 -20.63 3.53
C GLU A 17 -2.90 -19.20 4.10
N PRO A 18 -3.95 -18.77 4.82
CA PRO A 18 -4.01 -17.44 5.41
C PRO A 18 -2.94 -17.28 6.48
N VAL A 19 -1.86 -16.59 6.13
CA VAL A 19 -0.82 -16.18 7.07
C VAL A 19 -1.20 -14.79 7.62
N PRO A 20 -1.40 -14.62 8.94
CA PRO A 20 -1.71 -13.31 9.50
C PRO A 20 -0.67 -12.26 9.11
N ASP A 21 -1.15 -11.08 8.71
CA ASP A 21 -0.35 -9.89 8.40
C ASP A 21 0.71 -10.07 7.29
N TRP A 22 0.66 -11.14 6.50
CA TRP A 22 1.67 -11.43 5.48
C TRP A 22 1.82 -10.28 4.49
N ALA A 23 0.69 -9.76 3.99
CA ALA A 23 0.67 -8.67 3.02
C ALA A 23 1.21 -7.37 3.61
N LEU A 24 1.01 -7.12 4.92
CA LEU A 24 1.56 -5.96 5.60
C LEU A 24 3.08 -6.07 5.77
N ARG A 25 3.61 -7.27 6.01
CA ARG A 25 5.06 -7.52 6.09
C ARG A 25 5.72 -7.32 4.74
N GLU A 26 5.15 -7.88 3.68
CA GLU A 26 5.61 -7.70 2.30
C GLU A 26 5.55 -6.21 1.90
N LEU A 27 4.44 -5.52 2.21
CA LEU A 27 4.31 -4.08 2.00
C LEU A 27 5.39 -3.28 2.73
N ALA A 28 5.68 -3.60 4.00
CA ALA A 28 6.72 -2.93 4.77
C ALA A 28 8.10 -3.09 4.11
N GLN A 29 8.43 -4.30 3.66
CA GLN A 29 9.69 -4.57 2.96
C GLN A 29 9.77 -3.78 1.66
N GLU A 30 8.69 -3.72 0.89
CA GLU A 30 8.66 -3.01 -0.39
C GLU A 30 8.73 -1.49 -0.23
N LEU A 31 8.05 -0.91 0.77
CA LEU A 31 8.17 0.51 1.11
C LEU A 31 9.61 0.89 1.46
N GLN A 32 10.28 0.05 2.26
CA GLN A 32 11.70 0.23 2.62
C GLN A 32 12.62 0.09 1.40
N ARG A 33 12.42 -0.95 0.58
CA ARG A 33 13.16 -1.17 -0.67
C ARG A 33 13.03 0.02 -1.61
N LEU A 34 11.84 0.61 -1.68
CA LEU A 34 11.55 1.77 -2.52
C LEU A 34 11.95 3.12 -1.88
N LYS A 35 12.47 3.11 -0.64
CA LYS A 35 12.84 4.32 0.12
C LYS A 35 11.69 5.33 0.24
N ILE A 36 10.46 4.82 0.34
CA ILE A 36 9.28 5.65 0.59
C ILE A 36 9.22 5.95 2.08
N ASP A 37 9.19 7.24 2.42
CA ASP A 37 9.16 7.69 3.81
C ASP A 37 7.79 7.41 4.45
N VAL A 38 7.67 6.27 5.12
CA VAL A 38 6.48 5.81 5.87
C VAL A 38 6.97 5.11 7.13
N ASP A 39 6.35 5.39 8.27
CA ASP A 39 6.54 4.58 9.47
C ASP A 39 5.82 3.23 9.31
N VAL A 40 6.56 2.20 8.91
CA VAL A 40 6.03 0.85 8.67
C VAL A 40 5.42 0.21 9.91
N ARG A 41 5.73 0.71 11.12
CA ARG A 41 5.13 0.22 12.38
C ARG A 41 3.66 0.62 12.53
N LEU A 42 3.21 1.58 11.74
CA LEU A 42 1.83 2.06 11.72
C LEU A 42 0.96 1.34 10.68
N LEU A 43 1.53 0.43 9.89
CA LEU A 43 0.74 -0.45 9.01
C LEU A 43 -0.14 -1.36 9.85
N GLY A 44 -1.42 -1.47 9.50
CA GLY A 44 -2.42 -2.21 10.29
C GLY A 44 -3.05 -1.40 11.42
N VAL A 45 -2.55 -0.18 11.71
CA VAL A 45 -3.12 0.68 12.76
C VAL A 45 -4.15 1.63 12.14
N PRO A 46 -5.43 1.59 12.58
CA PRO A 46 -6.45 2.51 12.09
C PRO A 46 -6.15 3.95 12.53
N ASP A 47 -6.39 4.92 11.64
CA ASP A 47 -6.28 6.36 11.92
C ASP A 47 -4.93 6.79 12.55
N ALA A 48 -3.84 6.09 12.19
CA ALA A 48 -2.52 6.25 12.81
C ALA A 48 -1.85 7.62 12.57
N PHE A 49 -2.35 8.42 11.63
CA PHE A 49 -1.73 9.66 11.18
C PHE A 49 -2.60 10.87 11.52
N PRO A 50 -2.42 11.51 12.69
CA PRO A 50 -3.21 12.67 13.09
C PRO A 50 -3.01 13.88 12.16
N ASP A 51 -1.80 14.04 11.62
CA ASP A 51 -1.40 15.15 10.75
C ASP A 51 -1.63 14.90 9.24
N GLY A 52 -2.21 13.75 8.87
CA GLY A 52 -2.41 13.37 7.47
C GLY A 52 -1.54 12.20 7.05
N GLY A 53 -2.16 11.12 6.56
CA GLY A 53 -1.44 9.98 6.02
C GLY A 53 -2.33 8.87 5.49
N TRP A 54 -1.75 8.04 4.62
CA TRP A 54 -2.41 6.83 4.15
C TRP A 54 -2.39 5.74 5.21
N CYS A 55 -3.55 5.15 5.47
CA CYS A 55 -3.77 4.05 6.39
C CYS A 55 -4.15 2.78 5.62
N ILE A 56 -3.75 1.63 6.16
CA ILE A 56 -4.20 0.29 5.73
C ILE A 56 -4.43 -0.55 6.97
N HIS A 57 -5.60 -1.18 7.09
CA HIS A 57 -5.89 -2.16 8.15
C HIS A 57 -7.05 -3.07 7.75
N GLN A 58 -7.23 -4.15 8.50
CA GLN A 58 -8.41 -5.00 8.42
C GLN A 58 -9.49 -4.46 9.37
N GLU A 59 -10.74 -4.43 8.92
CA GLU A 59 -11.94 -4.17 9.71
C GLU A 59 -12.95 -5.26 9.35
N ASP A 60 -13.35 -6.07 10.34
CA ASP A 60 -14.08 -7.32 10.14
C ASP A 60 -13.38 -8.25 9.11
N ASP A 61 -14.06 -8.58 8.00
CA ASP A 61 -13.57 -9.47 6.95
C ASP A 61 -13.05 -8.71 5.71
N VAL A 62 -12.88 -7.39 5.80
CA VAL A 62 -12.42 -6.55 4.69
C VAL A 62 -11.18 -5.74 5.04
N TRP A 63 -10.39 -5.43 4.03
CA TRP A 63 -9.24 -4.55 4.11
C TRP A 63 -9.60 -3.16 3.62
N LEU A 64 -9.26 -2.16 4.43
CA LEU A 64 -9.52 -0.76 4.13
C LEU A 64 -8.20 -0.05 3.84
N VAL A 65 -8.20 0.75 2.76
CA VAL A 65 -7.13 1.71 2.46
C VAL A 65 -7.76 3.09 2.30
N TYR A 66 -7.26 4.07 3.02
CA TYR A 66 -7.82 5.43 3.00
C TYR A 66 -6.76 6.45 3.43
N HIS A 67 -7.01 7.72 3.13
CA HIS A 67 -6.25 8.82 3.71
C HIS A 67 -6.96 9.29 4.98
N SER A 68 -6.25 9.38 6.09
CA SER A 68 -6.75 9.94 7.35
C SER A 68 -6.07 11.27 7.62
N GLU A 69 -6.85 12.31 7.90
CA GLU A 69 -6.34 13.63 8.28
C GLU A 69 -7.30 14.26 9.30
N ARG A 70 -6.77 14.71 10.46
CA ARG A 70 -7.55 15.39 11.50
C ARG A 70 -8.83 14.64 11.91
N GLY A 71 -8.74 13.32 12.01
CA GLY A 71 -9.86 12.44 12.39
C GLY A 71 -10.91 12.24 11.30
N ARG A 72 -10.62 12.63 10.05
CA ARG A 72 -11.49 12.37 8.90
C ARG A 72 -10.84 11.37 7.96
N ARG A 73 -11.60 10.35 7.55
CA ARG A 73 -11.23 9.40 6.51
C ARG A 73 -11.70 9.91 5.16
N SER A 74 -10.83 9.90 4.14
CA SER A 74 -11.14 10.30 2.77
C SER A 74 -10.63 9.27 1.77
N GLY A 75 -11.32 9.16 0.64
CA GLY A 75 -11.00 8.21 -0.43
C GLY A 75 -10.90 6.75 0.02
N PRO A 76 -11.86 6.19 0.79
CA PRO A 76 -11.77 4.80 1.22
C PRO A 76 -11.91 3.85 0.02
N ALA A 77 -11.01 2.87 -0.03
CA ALA A 77 -11.07 1.73 -0.91
C ALA A 77 -11.16 0.45 -0.06
N ILE A 78 -12.04 -0.47 -0.46
CA ILE A 78 -12.39 -1.69 0.27
C ILE A 78 -11.96 -2.90 -0.57
N PHE A 79 -11.27 -3.84 0.06
CA PHE A 79 -10.76 -5.04 -0.59
C PHE A 79 -11.11 -6.28 0.24
N THR A 80 -11.40 -7.39 -0.43
CA THR A 80 -11.54 -8.70 0.21
C THR A 80 -10.20 -9.43 0.33
N SER A 81 -9.16 -8.89 -0.30
CA SER A 81 -7.82 -9.47 -0.38
C SER A 81 -6.82 -8.51 0.27
N SER A 82 -6.05 -9.03 1.22
CA SER A 82 -4.96 -8.28 1.85
C SER A 82 -3.87 -7.89 0.86
N PHE A 83 -3.67 -8.71 -0.17
CA PHE A 83 -2.75 -8.45 -1.27
C PHE A 83 -3.17 -7.24 -2.10
N ASP A 84 -4.45 -7.18 -2.49
CA ASP A 84 -4.96 -6.08 -3.32
C ASP A 84 -4.93 -4.76 -2.55
N ALA A 85 -5.27 -4.81 -1.25
CA ALA A 85 -5.15 -3.65 -0.36
C ALA A 85 -3.69 -3.17 -0.25
N ALA A 86 -2.74 -4.07 -0.02
CA ALA A 86 -1.32 -3.72 0.07
C ALA A 86 -0.79 -3.13 -1.23
N ASN A 87 -1.17 -3.70 -2.38
CA ASN A 87 -0.84 -3.17 -3.70
C ASN A 87 -1.39 -1.77 -3.93
N PHE A 88 -2.65 -1.55 -3.59
CA PHE A 88 -3.29 -0.25 -3.73
C PHE A 88 -2.62 0.79 -2.83
N TYR A 89 -2.33 0.45 -1.57
CA TYR A 89 -1.58 1.33 -0.66
C TYR A 89 -0.22 1.72 -1.23
N LEU A 90 0.54 0.74 -1.71
CA LEU A 90 1.86 0.96 -2.28
C LEU A 90 1.78 1.85 -3.52
N TRP A 91 0.77 1.64 -4.37
CA TRP A 91 0.48 2.54 -5.49
C TRP A 91 0.16 3.96 -5.02
N CYS A 92 -0.69 4.15 -4.00
CA CYS A 92 -0.99 5.49 -3.45
C CYS A 92 0.25 6.23 -2.94
N ARG A 93 1.26 5.50 -2.43
CA ARG A 93 2.52 6.08 -1.93
C ARG A 93 3.59 6.26 -3.00
N ALA A 94 3.65 5.36 -3.98
CA ALA A 94 4.69 5.33 -5.01
C ALA A 94 4.30 6.07 -6.29
N SER A 95 3.01 6.24 -6.57
CA SER A 95 2.53 6.88 -7.78
C SER A 95 2.77 8.38 -7.75
N HIS A 96 3.16 8.93 -8.90
CA HIS A 96 3.27 10.38 -9.06
C HIS A 96 1.85 10.96 -9.07
N PRO A 97 1.58 12.16 -8.53
CA PRO A 97 0.25 12.79 -8.54
C PRO A 97 -0.34 13.07 -9.94
N LYS A 98 0.38 12.74 -11.02
CA LYS A 98 -0.09 12.84 -12.42
C LYS A 98 -0.58 11.50 -12.97
N ASN A 99 -0.41 10.40 -12.23
CA ASN A 99 -0.79 9.06 -12.66
C ASN A 99 -2.30 8.90 -12.53
N GLY A 100 -2.92 8.23 -13.51
CA GLY A 100 -4.36 8.02 -13.56
C GLY A 100 -4.76 6.71 -12.88
N ASN A 101 -6.07 6.49 -12.70
CA ASN A 101 -6.60 5.26 -12.11
C ASN A 101 -6.20 3.98 -12.88
N GLY A 102 -5.82 4.08 -14.16
CA GLY A 102 -5.33 2.96 -14.96
C GLY A 102 -3.89 2.51 -14.63
N ASP A 103 -3.17 3.26 -13.79
CA ASP A 103 -1.81 2.94 -13.37
C ASP A 103 -1.76 2.13 -12.07
N VAL A 104 -2.93 1.87 -11.45
CA VAL A 104 -3.05 1.05 -10.23
C VAL A 104 -2.46 -0.35 -10.50
N GLY A 105 -1.53 -0.79 -9.66
CA GLY A 105 -0.82 -2.07 -9.80
C GLY A 105 0.51 -1.99 -10.57
N ARG A 106 0.91 -0.82 -11.08
CA ARG A 106 2.25 -0.60 -11.66
C ARG A 106 3.16 0.07 -10.64
N LEU A 107 4.27 -0.59 -10.29
CA LEU A 107 5.24 -0.06 -9.32
C LEU A 107 6.60 0.26 -9.94
N PRO A 108 7.30 1.27 -9.40
CA PRO A 108 8.60 1.66 -9.90
C PRO A 108 9.66 0.61 -9.52
N LYS A 109 10.55 0.26 -10.46
CA LYS A 109 11.73 -0.57 -10.18
C LYS A 109 12.98 0.32 -10.17
N PHE A 110 13.84 0.14 -9.18
CA PHE A 110 15.19 0.69 -9.19
C PHE A 110 16.12 -0.29 -9.91
N LYS A 111 16.83 0.16 -10.95
CA LYS A 111 18.01 -0.56 -11.46
C LYS A 111 19.20 -0.25 -10.55
N GLY A 112 19.96 -1.30 -10.21
CA GLY A 112 21.34 -1.17 -9.71
C GLY A 112 22.26 -0.60 -10.78
#